data_AF-A0A7H0HSG9-F1
#
_entry.id   AF-A0A7H0HSG9-F1
#
_cell.length_a   1.000
_cell.length_b   1.000
_cell.length_c   1.000
_cell.angle_alpha   90.00
_cell.angle_beta   90.00
_cell.angle_gamma   90.00
#
_symmetry.space_group_name_H-M   'P 1'
#
loop_
_entity.id
_entity.type
_entity.pdbx_description
1 polymer ?
#
loop_
_entity_poly.entity_id
_entity_poly.type
_entity_poly.pdbx_seq_one_letter_code
_entity_poly.pdbx_strand_id
1 'polypeptide(L)'
;MECDVCGAAMWRWPVPPTAWEEEIWSCSWCHAATHVGGEWFEISRPPYLPIEMRWERAVANGRPAGASHAFGIFDRTLCGIQEAGMSPSDHWWLPEREDACGACREAASVIDDRWPQAMRGADARVSVARRL
;
A
#
# COMPACT_ATOMS: atom_id res chain seq x y z
N MET A 1 -9.14 -12.99 1.55
CA MET A 1 -9.74 -12.24 0.43
C MET A 1 -8.86 -12.43 -0.80
N GLU A 2 -9.44 -12.50 -2.00
CA GLU A 2 -8.68 -12.50 -3.26
C GLU A 2 -8.52 -11.07 -3.77
N CYS A 3 -7.34 -10.74 -4.31
CA CYS A 3 -7.07 -9.42 -4.85
C CYS A 3 -7.74 -9.27 -6.21
N ASP A 4 -8.71 -8.36 -6.32
CA ASP A 4 -9.43 -8.08 -7.56
C ASP A 4 -8.58 -7.40 -8.66
N VAL A 5 -7.34 -7.00 -8.34
CA VAL A 5 -6.36 -6.49 -9.31
C VAL A 5 -5.57 -7.61 -9.98
N CYS A 6 -5.19 -8.66 -9.24
CA CYS A 6 -4.22 -9.66 -9.75
C CYS A 6 -4.57 -11.12 -9.46
N GLY A 7 -5.66 -11.40 -8.73
CA GLY A 7 -6.07 -12.74 -8.32
C GLY A 7 -5.25 -13.36 -7.19
N ALA A 8 -4.22 -12.70 -6.67
CA ALA A 8 -3.43 -13.23 -5.57
C ALA A 8 -4.17 -13.15 -4.22
N ALA A 9 -3.84 -14.05 -3.29
CA ALA A 9 -4.37 -14.01 -1.94
C ALA A 9 -3.91 -12.73 -1.20
N MET A 10 -4.85 -12.08 -0.51
CA MET A 10 -4.59 -10.90 0.30
C MET A 10 -4.44 -11.26 1.77
N TRP A 11 -3.65 -10.45 2.47
CA TRP A 11 -3.43 -10.54 3.89
C TRP A 11 -4.15 -9.41 4.62
N ARG A 12 -4.79 -9.72 5.76
CA ARG A 12 -5.51 -8.77 6.60
C ARG A 12 -4.56 -8.15 7.62
N TRP A 13 -4.58 -6.83 7.75
CA TRP A 13 -3.81 -6.12 8.74
C TRP A 13 -4.30 -6.47 10.16
N PRO A 14 -3.40 -6.69 11.13
CA PRO A 14 -3.75 -7.01 12.51
C PRO A 14 -4.02 -5.73 13.31
N VAL A 15 -4.80 -4.81 12.74
CA VAL A 15 -5.18 -3.54 13.37
C VAL A 15 -6.61 -3.62 13.89
N PRO A 16 -6.94 -2.98 15.04
CA PRO A 16 -8.31 -2.89 15.51
C PRO A 16 -9.19 -2.14 14.49
N PRO A 17 -10.49 -2.50 14.38
CA PRO A 17 -11.47 -1.72 13.62
C PRO A 17 -11.50 -0.26 14.07
N THR A 18 -11.63 0.66 13.12
CA THR A 18 -11.91 2.08 13.37
C THR A 18 -13.37 2.40 13.03
N ALA A 19 -13.80 3.63 13.29
CA ALA A 19 -15.13 4.09 12.90
C ALA A 19 -15.36 4.13 11.38
N TRP A 20 -14.29 4.13 10.58
CA TRP A 20 -14.32 4.30 9.12
C TRP A 20 -13.96 3.01 8.37
N GLU A 21 -13.18 2.14 8.98
CA GLU A 21 -12.61 0.93 8.37
C GLU A 21 -12.64 -0.21 9.39
N GLU A 22 -13.37 -1.28 9.07
CA GLU A 22 -13.41 -2.47 9.90
C GLU A 22 -12.19 -3.37 9.63
N GLU A 23 -11.77 -3.45 8.37
CA GLU A 23 -10.62 -4.26 7.94
C GLU A 23 -9.85 -3.59 6.82
N ILE A 24 -8.51 -3.67 6.89
CA ILE A 24 -7.62 -3.32 5.78
C ILE A 24 -6.97 -4.61 5.30
N TRP A 25 -7.08 -4.87 4.00
CA TRP A 25 -6.45 -6.00 3.32
C TRP A 25 -5.42 -5.48 2.33
N SER A 26 -4.25 -6.11 2.26
CA SER A 26 -3.25 -5.80 1.23
C SER A 26 -2.81 -7.05 0.48
N CYS A 27 -2.65 -6.91 -0.83
CA CYS A 27 -2.02 -7.92 -1.66
C CYS A 27 -0.50 -7.80 -1.55
N SER A 28 0.19 -8.85 -1.10
CA SER A 28 1.66 -8.85 -1.02
C SER A 28 2.35 -8.91 -2.39
N TRP A 29 1.61 -9.23 -3.46
CA TRP A 29 2.16 -9.33 -4.81
C TRP A 29 2.11 -8.00 -5.56
N CYS A 30 0.92 -7.40 -5.69
CA CYS A 30 0.75 -6.13 -6.42
C CYS A 30 0.59 -4.91 -5.50
N HIS A 31 0.55 -5.07 -4.18
CA HIS A 31 0.36 -3.98 -3.20
C HIS A 31 -0.93 -3.16 -3.43
N ALA A 32 -1.97 -3.77 -3.99
CA ALA A 32 -3.31 -3.19 -3.92
C ALA A 32 -3.86 -3.34 -2.49
N ALA A 33 -4.55 -2.31 -2.02
CA ALA A 33 -5.26 -2.33 -0.74
C ALA A 33 -6.77 -2.42 -0.98
N THR A 34 -7.46 -3.13 -0.10
CA THR A 34 -8.92 -3.21 -0.05
C THR A 34 -9.36 -2.89 1.37
N HIS A 35 -10.23 -1.90 1.48
CA HIS A 35 -10.76 -1.38 2.74
C HIS A 35 -12.18 -1.91 2.86
N VAL A 36 -12.48 -2.58 3.95
CA VAL A 36 -13.81 -3.11 4.25
C VAL A 36 -14.35 -2.33 5.45
N GLY A 37 -15.53 -1.75 5.32
CA GLY A 37 -16.17 -0.98 6.40
C GLY A 37 -16.75 0.34 5.93
N GLY A 38 -16.96 1.26 6.87
CA GLY A 38 -17.63 2.54 6.64
C GLY A 38 -19.14 2.47 6.90
N GLU A 39 -19.81 3.62 6.81
CA GLU A 39 -21.23 3.81 7.17
C GLU A 39 -22.19 2.84 6.46
N TRP A 40 -21.79 2.29 5.31
CA TRP A 40 -22.60 1.42 4.45
C TRP A 40 -22.03 0.00 4.28
N PHE A 41 -21.07 -0.41 5.11
CA PHE A 41 -20.35 -1.69 4.97
C PHE A 41 -19.83 -1.90 3.55
N GLU A 42 -19.07 -0.94 3.02
CA GLU A 42 -18.57 -1.02 1.66
C GLU A 42 -17.26 -1.81 1.59
N ILE A 43 -17.07 -2.51 0.49
CA ILE A 43 -15.76 -2.99 0.07
C ILE A 43 -15.26 -1.98 -0.96
N SER A 44 -14.20 -1.27 -0.60
CA SER A 44 -13.61 -0.25 -1.45
C SER A 44 -12.14 -0.56 -1.76
N ARG A 45 -11.73 -0.35 -3.01
CA ARG A 45 -10.33 -0.39 -3.43
C ARG A 45 -9.96 0.96 -4.05
N PRO A 46 -8.96 1.67 -3.52
CA PRO A 46 -8.43 2.88 -4.14
C PRO A 46 -8.05 2.64 -5.61
N PRO A 47 -8.15 3.66 -6.48
CA PRO A 47 -7.66 3.52 -7.86
C PRO A 47 -6.14 3.29 -7.86
N TYR A 48 -5.63 2.86 -9.01
CA TYR A 48 -4.19 2.91 -9.25
C TYR A 48 -3.67 4.34 -9.05
N LEU A 49 -2.54 4.46 -8.35
CA LEU A 49 -1.79 5.71 -8.23
C LEU A 49 -0.44 5.54 -8.94
N PRO A 50 0.02 6.58 -9.67
CA PRO A 50 1.38 6.64 -10.19
C PRO A 50 2.42 6.40 -9.10
N ILE A 51 3.58 5.84 -9.47
CA ILE A 51 4.63 5.41 -8.54
C ILE A 51 5.07 6.50 -7.54
N GLU A 52 5.04 7.77 -7.98
CA GLU A 52 5.39 8.96 -7.19
C GLU A 52 4.32 9.38 -6.16
N MET A 53 3.09 8.88 -6.29
CA MET A 53 1.97 9.14 -5.37
C MET A 53 1.54 7.88 -4.61
N ARG A 54 2.28 6.78 -4.77
CA ARG A 54 1.84 5.47 -4.31
C ARG A 54 2.39 5.07 -2.95
N TRP A 55 3.50 5.66 -2.55
CA TRP A 55 4.24 5.24 -1.37
C TRP A 55 4.53 6.41 -0.46
N GLU A 56 4.14 6.32 0.80
CA GLU A 56 4.62 7.22 1.83
C GLU A 56 6.06 6.87 2.21
N ARG A 57 6.79 7.86 2.75
CA ARG A 57 8.09 7.59 3.36
C ARG A 57 7.91 6.87 4.69
N ALA A 58 8.65 5.78 4.88
CA ALA A 58 8.69 5.05 6.15
C ALA A 58 9.45 5.84 7.21
N VAL A 59 8.86 5.97 8.39
CA VAL A 59 9.46 6.59 9.58
C VAL A 59 9.45 5.61 10.74
N ALA A 60 10.54 5.59 11.51
CA ALA A 60 10.69 4.76 12.71
C ALA A 60 11.68 5.45 13.67
N ASN A 61 11.50 5.27 14.97
CA ASN A 61 12.36 5.88 15.99
C ASN A 61 13.79 5.30 15.90
N GLY A 62 14.79 6.18 15.93
CA GLY A 62 16.21 5.78 15.99
C GLY A 62 16.82 5.36 14.65
N ARG A 63 16.10 5.54 13.53
CA ARG A 63 16.65 5.26 12.21
C ARG A 63 17.74 6.28 11.87
N PRO A 64 18.97 5.85 11.54
CA PRO A 64 20.03 6.79 11.18
C PRO A 64 19.63 7.61 9.95
N ALA A 65 20.08 8.87 9.91
CA ALA A 65 19.98 9.68 8.70
C ALA A 65 20.72 8.93 7.57
N GLY A 66 19.95 8.43 6.61
CA GLY A 66 20.42 7.57 5.53
C GLY A 66 19.44 7.65 4.37
N ALA A 67 19.43 6.64 3.52
CA ALA A 67 18.46 6.60 2.43
C ALA A 67 17.01 6.66 2.96
N SER A 68 16.14 7.38 2.27
CA SER A 68 14.70 7.41 2.45
C SER A 68 14.10 6.13 1.89
N HIS A 69 13.25 5.45 2.65
CA HIS A 69 12.61 4.19 2.23
C HIS A 69 11.10 4.37 2.04
N ALA A 70 10.55 3.69 1.05
CA ALA A 70 9.11 3.57 0.87
C ALA A 70 8.51 2.67 1.95
N PHE A 71 7.46 3.15 2.60
CA PHE A 71 6.59 2.33 3.43
C PHE A 71 5.82 1.37 2.51
N GLY A 72 5.86 0.07 2.83
CA GLY A 72 5.27 -0.99 2.03
C GLY A 72 3.96 -1.48 2.66
N ILE A 73 3.97 -2.72 3.13
CA ILE A 73 2.82 -3.35 3.81
C ILE A 73 3.18 -3.49 5.28
N PHE A 74 2.34 -2.94 6.16
CA PHE A 74 2.33 -3.10 7.63
C PHE A 74 3.71 -3.25 8.30
N ASP A 75 4.21 -2.17 8.90
CA ASP A 75 5.49 -2.07 9.61
C ASP A 75 6.74 -2.47 8.79
N ARG A 76 6.60 -2.59 7.46
CA ARG A 76 7.69 -3.03 6.58
C ARG A 76 7.86 -2.08 5.40
N THR A 77 9.11 -1.77 5.10
CA THR A 77 9.51 -1.06 3.88
C THR A 77 9.44 -1.96 2.65
N LEU A 78 9.42 -1.38 1.44
CA LEU A 78 9.49 -2.17 0.20
C LEU A 78 10.76 -3.02 0.08
N CYS A 79 11.90 -2.56 0.62
CA CYS A 79 13.14 -3.32 0.63
C CYS A 79 13.22 -4.36 1.76
N GLY A 80 12.12 -4.60 2.48
CA GLY A 80 11.99 -5.70 3.42
C GLY A 80 12.40 -5.39 4.87
N ILE A 81 12.92 -4.19 5.16
CA ILE A 81 13.22 -3.76 6.53
C ILE A 81 11.92 -3.67 7.31
N GLN A 82 11.89 -4.33 8.48
CA GLN A 82 10.80 -4.29 9.44
C GLN A 82 11.34 -3.78 10.78
N GLU A 83 10.71 -2.75 11.33
CA GLU A 83 11.09 -2.13 12.60
C GLU A 83 9.82 -1.91 13.43
N ALA A 84 9.90 -2.15 14.73
CA ALA A 84 8.75 -1.94 15.62
C ALA A 84 8.38 -0.46 15.67
N GLY A 85 7.09 -0.16 15.48
CA GLY A 85 6.59 1.21 15.45
C GLY A 85 6.95 1.98 14.17
N MET A 86 7.32 1.27 13.10
CA MET A 86 7.44 1.87 11.77
C MET A 86 6.06 2.30 11.28
N SER A 87 5.93 3.54 10.83
CA SER A 87 4.68 4.06 10.26
C SER A 87 4.95 4.71 8.90
N PRO A 88 3.91 4.87 8.06
CA PRO A 88 3.98 5.83 6.98
C PRO A 88 4.08 7.26 7.57
N SER A 89 4.70 8.17 6.82
CA SER A 89 4.71 9.60 7.15
C SER A 89 3.73 10.39 6.30
N ASP A 90 3.43 11.64 6.67
CA ASP A 90 2.59 12.56 5.89
C ASP A 90 3.24 13.03 4.58
N HIS A 91 4.41 12.50 4.23
CA HIS A 91 5.15 12.85 3.02
C HIS A 91 5.33 11.64 2.11
N TRP A 92 5.10 11.87 0.83
CA TRP A 92 5.38 10.89 -0.22
C TRP A 92 6.86 10.56 -0.29
N TRP A 93 7.13 9.27 -0.47
CA TRP A 93 8.42 8.76 -0.90
C TRP A 93 8.51 8.89 -2.42
N LEU A 94 9.50 9.64 -2.89
CA LEU A 94 9.70 9.90 -4.31
C LEU A 94 10.86 9.06 -4.82
N PRO A 95 10.64 8.13 -5.78
CA PRO A 95 11.70 7.26 -6.26
C PRO A 95 12.86 8.03 -6.87
N GLU A 96 12.61 9.16 -7.53
CA GLU A 96 13.63 9.97 -8.23
C GLU A 96 14.55 10.78 -7.32
N ARG A 97 14.26 10.88 -6.01
CA ARG A 97 15.13 11.64 -5.11
C ARG A 97 16.48 10.96 -4.93
N GLU A 98 17.52 11.77 -4.77
CA GLU A 98 18.90 11.30 -4.55
C GLU A 98 19.02 10.44 -3.30
N ASP A 99 18.28 10.78 -2.24
CA ASP A 99 18.25 10.03 -1.00
C ASP A 99 17.34 8.80 -1.05
N ALA A 100 16.64 8.52 -2.15
CA ALA A 100 15.74 7.36 -2.23
C ALA A 100 16.54 6.03 -2.23
N CYS A 101 16.15 5.10 -1.36
CA CYS A 101 16.76 3.77 -1.29
C CYS A 101 16.63 3.04 -2.63
N GLY A 102 17.76 2.64 -3.23
CA GLY A 102 17.79 1.94 -4.53
C GLY A 102 16.97 0.64 -4.54
N ALA A 103 17.04 -0.16 -3.46
CA ALA A 103 16.25 -1.38 -3.35
C ALA A 103 14.73 -1.09 -3.26
N CYS A 104 14.32 0.00 -2.62
CA CYS A 104 12.92 0.44 -2.65
C CYS A 104 12.51 0.89 -4.05
N ARG A 105 13.39 1.56 -4.80
CA ARG A 105 13.14 1.99 -6.20
C ARG A 105 12.93 0.80 -7.12
N GLU A 106 13.81 -0.19 -7.05
CA GLU A 106 13.67 -1.42 -7.83
C GLU A 106 12.38 -2.17 -7.47
N ALA A 107 12.11 -2.36 -6.17
CA ALA A 107 10.88 -3.01 -5.73
C ALA A 107 9.62 -2.26 -6.18
N ALA A 108 9.61 -0.93 -6.07
CA ALA A 108 8.50 -0.10 -6.52
C ALA A 108 8.25 -0.24 -8.03
N SER A 109 9.30 -0.24 -8.85
CA SER A 109 9.18 -0.48 -10.29
C SER A 109 8.61 -1.86 -10.61
N VAL A 110 9.11 -2.91 -9.96
CA VAL A 110 8.61 -4.27 -10.16
C VAL A 110 7.15 -4.41 -9.73
N ILE A 111 6.75 -3.76 -8.64
CA ILE A 111 5.35 -3.74 -8.17
C ILE A 111 4.47 -2.98 -9.15
N ASP A 112 4.97 -1.87 -9.70
CA ASP A 112 4.26 -1.09 -10.71
C ASP A 112 3.96 -1.96 -11.94
N ASP A 113 4.96 -2.67 -12.47
CA ASP A 113 4.83 -3.57 -13.63
C ASP A 113 3.82 -4.70 -13.41
N ARG A 114 3.58 -5.12 -12.16
CA ARG A 114 2.58 -6.14 -11.82
C ARG A 114 1.14 -5.63 -11.94
N TRP A 115 0.91 -4.33 -12.00
CA TRP A 115 -0.43 -3.78 -12.19
C TRP A 115 -0.88 -3.94 -13.63
N PRO A 116 -1.96 -4.71 -13.89
CA PRO A 116 -2.48 -4.86 -15.24
C PRO A 116 -2.88 -3.51 -15.82
N GLN A 117 -2.57 -3.27 -17.09
CA GLN A 117 -2.83 -1.99 -17.75
C GLN A 117 -4.31 -1.56 -17.66
N ALA A 118 -5.23 -2.52 -17.77
CA ALA A 118 -6.68 -2.27 -17.63
C ALA A 118 -7.08 -1.72 -16.25
N MET A 119 -6.28 -1.98 -15.21
CA MET A 119 -6.54 -1.55 -13.83
C MET A 119 -5.89 -0.20 -13.49
N ARG A 120 -5.17 0.44 -14.43
CA ARG A 120 -4.46 1.71 -14.18
C ARG A 120 -5.29 2.97 -14.45
N GLY A 121 -6.54 2.83 -14.91
CA GLY A 121 -7.45 3.96 -15.16
C GLY A 121 -8.20 4.42 -13.90
N ALA A 122 -8.61 5.69 -13.86
CA ALA A 122 -9.41 6.23 -12.75
C ALA A 122 -10.76 5.50 -12.57
N ASP A 123 -11.34 5.00 -13.66
CA ASP A 123 -12.58 4.23 -13.66
C ASP A 123 -12.43 2.81 -13.11
N ALA A 124 -11.18 2.35 -12.88
CA ALA A 124 -10.91 1.07 -12.27
C ALA A 124 -11.06 1.11 -10.73
N ARG A 125 -11.60 2.17 -10.12
CA ARG A 125 -12.00 2.17 -8.70
C ARG A 125 -13.19 1.23 -8.49
N VAL A 126 -13.20 0.49 -7.39
CA VAL A 126 -14.37 -0.31 -6.96
C VAL A 126 -14.85 0.23 -5.61
N SER A 127 -16.16 0.49 -5.53
CA SER A 127 -16.90 0.50 -4.26
C SER A 127 -18.18 -0.30 -4.45
N VAL A 128 -18.38 -1.32 -3.62
CA VAL A 128 -19.59 -2.16 -3.64
C VAL A 128 -20.11 -2.37 -2.22
N ALA A 129 -21.43 -2.36 -2.06
CA ALA A 129 -22.06 -2.73 -0.81
C ALA A 129 -21.76 -4.21 -0.50
N ARG A 130 -21.30 -4.49 0.73
CA ARG A 130 -21.12 -5.86 1.21
C ARG A 130 -22.48 -6.53 1.32
N ARG A 131 -22.74 -7.54 0.48
CA ARG A 131 -23.90 -8.41 0.66
C ARG A 131 -23.66 -9.27 1.91
N LEU A 132 -24.52 -9.10 2.91
CA LEU A 132 -24.55 -9.89 4.14
C LEU A 132 -24.92 -11.36 3.86
#